data_AF-A0A392P6Z9-F1
#
_entry.id   AF-A0A392P6Z9-F1
#
_cell.length_a   1.000
_cell.length_b   1.000
_cell.length_c   1.000
_cell.angle_alpha   90.00
_cell.angle_beta   90.00
_cell.angle_gamma   90.00
#
_symmetry.space_group_name_H-M   'P 1'
#
loop_
_entity.id
_entity.type
_entity.pdbx_description
1 polymer ?
#
loop_
_entity_poly.entity_id
_entity_poly.type
_entity_poly.pdbx_seq_one_letter_code
_entity_poly.pdbx_strand_id
1 'polypeptide(L)' 'IESKDENAALADYFDVIAGTSTGGLIAAMLAAPSLTDPSRPAFTAKQILQFYLDFGPSIFNQTEA' A
#
# COMPACT_ATOMS: atom_id res chain seq x y z
N ILE A 1 -0.65 2.62 16.45
CA ILE A 1 0.60 2.01 16.96
C ILE A 1 1.66 2.38 15.93
N GLU A 2 2.62 3.21 16.31
CA GLU A 2 3.73 3.60 15.43
C GLU A 2 4.96 2.83 15.88
N SER A 3 5.68 2.25 14.91
CA SER A 3 6.94 1.57 15.14
C SER A 3 7.98 2.56 15.69
N LYS A 4 8.86 2.10 16.59
CA LYS A 4 10.05 2.88 17.00
C LYS A 4 11.19 2.79 15.98
N ASP A 5 11.11 1.83 15.06
CA ASP A 5 12.00 1.71 13.92
C ASP A 5 11.36 2.37 12.70
N GLU A 6 11.98 3.44 12.21
CA GLU A 6 11.53 4.19 11.03
C GLU A 6 11.59 3.35 9.74
N ASN A 7 12.39 2.27 9.75
CA ASN A 7 12.52 1.35 8.64
C ASN A 7 11.61 0.13 8.77
N ALA A 8 10.80 -0.03 9.81
CA ALA A 8 9.90 -1.16 9.90
C ALA A 8 8.81 -1.10 8.82
N ALA A 9 8.67 -2.17 8.03
CA ALA A 9 7.58 -2.36 7.09
C ALA A 9 6.72 -3.56 7.48
N LEU A 10 5.44 -3.56 7.10
CA LEU A 10 4.53 -4.68 7.40
C LEU A 10 5.04 -6.01 6.83
N ALA A 11 5.67 -5.98 5.64
CA ALA A 11 6.25 -7.16 5.02
C ALA A 11 7.37 -7.82 5.83
N ASP A 12 8.00 -7.10 6.77
CA ASP A 12 9.04 -7.67 7.64
C ASP A 12 8.47 -8.59 8.74
N TYR A 13 7.16 -8.50 9.00
CA TYR A 13 6.48 -9.20 10.10
C TYR A 13 5.47 -10.24 9.65
N PHE A 14 5.08 -10.23 8.37
CA PHE A 14 4.05 -11.11 7.84
C PHE A 14 4.61 -11.95 6.70
N ASP A 15 4.66 -13.27 6.90
CA ASP A 15 5.06 -14.23 5.87
C ASP A 15 4.12 -14.23 4.66
N VAL A 16 2.85 -13.88 4.88
CA VAL A 16 1.81 -13.84 3.86
C VAL A 16 0.95 -12.59 4.04
N ILE A 17 0.74 -11.86 2.95
CA ILE A 17 -0.17 -10.71 2.86
C ILE A 17 -1.24 -11.04 1.81
N ALA A 18 -2.50 -10.96 2.20
CA ALA A 18 -3.64 -11.22 1.32
C ALA A 18 -4.69 -10.11 1.44
N GLY A 19 -5.42 -9.89 0.35
CA GLY A 19 -6.53 -8.93 0.33
C GLY A 19 -7.42 -9.11 -0.89
N THR A 20 -8.66 -8.62 -0.79
CA THR A 20 -9.67 -8.69 -1.84
C THR A 20 -10.19 -7.30 -2.15
N SER A 21 -10.51 -7.02 -3.42
CA SER A 21 -10.92 -5.69 -3.90
C SER A 21 -9.84 -4.64 -3.58
N THR A 22 -10.20 -3.51 -2.98
CA THR A 22 -9.28 -2.47 -2.46
C THR A 22 -8.18 -3.08 -1.58
N GLY A 23 -8.52 -4.10 -0.78
CA GLY A 23 -7.54 -4.82 0.03
C GLY A 23 -6.49 -5.58 -0.79
N GLY A 24 -6.83 -6.04 -1.99
CA GLY A 24 -5.89 -6.70 -2.90
C GLY A 24 -4.87 -5.73 -3.49
N LEU A 25 -5.31 -4.50 -3.81
CA LEU A 25 -4.40 -3.41 -4.22
C LEU A 25 -3.45 -3.04 -3.09
N ILE A 26 -3.97 -2.90 -1.86
CA ILE A 26 -3.15 -2.62 -0.67
C ILE A 26 -2.13 -3.75 -0.44
N ALA A 27 -2.57 -5.01 -0.53
CA ALA A 27 -1.67 -6.16 -0.39
C ALA A 27 -0.55 -6.13 -1.43
N ALA A 28 -0.86 -5.85 -2.69
CA ALA A 28 0.14 -5.71 -3.75
C ALA A 28 1.11 -4.56 -3.48
N MET A 29 0.63 -3.39 -3.03
CA MET A 29 1.48 -2.23 -2.71
C MET A 29 2.42 -2.49 -1.53
N LEU A 30 1.99 -3.30 -0.56
CA LEU A 30 2.80 -3.68 0.62
C LEU A 30 3.76 -4.84 0.34
N ALA A 31 3.51 -5.67 -0.67
CA ALA A 31 4.30 -6.87 -0.96
C ALA A 31 5.21 -6.72 -2.19
N ALA A 32 4.90 -5.82 -3.13
CA ALA A 32 5.73 -5.58 -4.30
C ALA A 32 7.06 -4.93 -3.89
N PRO A 33 8.19 -5.29 -4.52
CA PRO A 33 9.48 -4.65 -4.24
C PRO A 33 9.49 -3.21 -4.76
N SER A 34 10.17 -2.33 -4.03
CA SER A 34 10.44 -0.96 -4.47
C SER A 34 11.35 -0.94 -5.69
N LEU A 35 11.15 0.05 -6.56
CA LEU A 35 11.96 0.25 -7.76
C LEU A 35 13.36 0.82 -7.44
N THR A 36 13.51 1.50 -6.30
CA THR A 36 14.79 2.10 -5.88
C THR A 36 15.58 1.19 -4.93
N ASP A 37 14.89 0.39 -4.13
CA ASP A 37 15.47 -0.59 -3.22
C ASP A 37 14.61 -1.86 -3.21
N PRO A 38 15.00 -2.90 -3.98
CA PRO A 38 14.24 -4.14 -4.07
C PRO A 38 14.10 -4.91 -2.75
N SER A 39 14.87 -4.57 -1.71
CA SER A 39 14.74 -5.20 -0.38
C SER A 39 13.56 -4.64 0.43
N ARG A 40 12.94 -3.56 -0.03
CA ARG A 40 11.86 -2.86 0.66
C ARG A 40 10.56 -2.92 -0.14
N PRO A 41 9.39 -2.83 0.52
CA PRO A 41 8.11 -2.67 -0.17
C PRO A 41 8.04 -1.41 -1.03
N ALA A 42 7.24 -1.46 -2.09
CA ALA A 42 7.01 -0.35 -3.00
C ALA A 42 6.32 0.84 -2.32
N PHE A 43 5.46 0.58 -1.32
CA PHE A 43 4.75 1.62 -0.59
C PHE A 43 4.75 1.38 0.92
N THR A 44 4.86 2.47 1.67
CA THR A 44 4.53 2.52 3.09
C THR A 44 3.02 2.64 3.30
N ALA A 45 2.51 2.26 4.47
CA ALA A 45 1.10 2.42 4.80
C ALA A 45 0.61 3.88 4.67
N LYS A 46 1.47 4.87 5.00
CA LYS A 46 1.18 6.30 4.83
C LYS A 46 1.04 6.68 3.35
N GLN A 47 1.90 6.16 2.48
CA GLN A 47 1.81 6.41 1.03
C GLN A 47 0.57 5.76 0.41
N ILE A 48 0.12 4.60 0.91
CA ILE A 48 -1.12 3.96 0.44
C ILE A 48 -2.35 4.81 0.78
N LEU A 49 -2.38 5.40 1.99
CA LEU A 49 -3.42 6.36 2.34
C LEU A 49 -3.38 7.56 1.39
N GLN A 50 -2.20 8.13 1.16
CA GLN A 50 -2.05 9.27 0.25
C GLN A 50 -2.48 8.92 -1.18
N PHE A 51 -2.16 7.72 -1.66
CA PHE A 51 -2.60 7.22 -2.96
C PHE A 51 -4.13 7.28 -3.11
N TYR A 52 -4.90 6.81 -2.12
CA TYR A 52 -6.36 6.87 -2.19
C TYR A 52 -6.90 8.29 -2.03
N LEU A 53 -6.22 9.18 -1.31
CA LEU A 53 -6.61 10.59 -1.25
C LEU A 53 -6.41 11.29 -2.60
N ASP A 54 -5.30 11.01 -3.27
CA ASP A 54 -4.94 11.64 -4.55
C ASP A 54 -5.73 11.06 -5.72
N PHE A 55 -5.82 9.73 -5.80
CA PHE A 55 -6.40 9.03 -6.94
C PHE A 55 -7.84 8.55 -6.71
N GLY A 56 -8.32 8.52 -5.47
CA GLY A 56 -9.67 8.08 -5.12
C GLY A 56 -10.77 8.77 -5.93
N PRO A 57 -10.76 10.11 -6.09
CA PRO A 57 -11.75 10.81 -6.91
C PRO A 57 -11.74 10.37 -8.38
N SER A 58 -10.57 10.04 -8.95
CA SER A 58 -10.45 9.55 -10.33
C SER A 58 -10.85 8.08 -10.46
N ILE A 59 -10.51 7.25 -9.47
CA ILE A 59 -10.83 5.81 -9.45
C ILE A 59 -12.34 5.62 -9.27
N PHE A 60 -12.96 6.43 -8.40
CA PHE A 60 -14.37 6.37 -8.05
C PHE A 60 -15.14 7.57 -8.61
N ASN A 61 -14.81 7.96 -9.85
CA ASN A 61 -15.58 8.98 -10.52
C ASN A 61 -16.99 8.43 -10.81
N GLN A 62 -18.03 9.17 -10.45
CA GLN A 62 -19.37 8.84 -10.88
C GLN A 62 -19.45 9.08 -12.39
N THR A 63 -19.53 8.01 -13.17
CA THR A 63 -20.06 8.13 -14.54
C THR A 63 -21.50 8.60 -14.40
N GLU A 64 -21.87 9.70 -15.06
CA GLU A 64 -23.27 10.17 -15.09
C GLU A 64 -24.19 8.99 -15.45
N ALA A 65 -25.24 8.81 -14.64
CA ALA A 65 -26.23 7.74 -14.79
C ALA A 65 -27.26 8.08 -15.87
#